data_AF-A0A369N885-F1
#
_entry.id   AF-A0A369N885-F1
#
_cell.length_a   1.000
_cell.length_b   1.000
_cell.length_c   1.000
_cell.angle_alpha   90.00
_cell.angle_beta   90.00
_cell.angle_gamma   90.00
#
_symmetry.space_group_name_H-M   'P 1'
#
loop_
_entity.id
_entity.type
_entity.pdbx_description
1 polymer ?
#
loop_
_entity_poly.entity_id
_entity_poly.type
_entity_poly.pdbx_seq_one_letter_code
_entity_poly.pdbx_strand_id
1 'polypeptide(L)'
;MGIDLSRLRRGNDHDRRPWHGAAFIVEALVLLVFLIASLAVIMQVIAGAHERSIEADRLSNAIILASNDAEAFAADPTSGNTGGEYVLVDGQLVQPEGPIDVLDKNVYDLTRIVEAQSQLGGTLYTAHIYVSCGGEATYQIDTARYVSNEGVQR
;
A
#
# COMPACT_ATOMS: atom_id res chain seq x y z
N MET A 1 -88.50 -39.34 -24.00
CA MET A 1 -87.20 -39.29 -24.70
C MET A 1 -86.22 -38.61 -23.75
N GLY A 2 -85.63 -39.38 -22.84
CA GLY A 2 -84.75 -38.87 -21.78
C GLY A 2 -83.30 -38.93 -22.24
N ILE A 3 -82.62 -37.79 -22.22
CA ILE A 3 -81.21 -37.69 -22.62
C ILE A 3 -80.37 -38.19 -21.44
N ASP A 4 -79.70 -39.32 -21.64
CA ASP A 4 -78.78 -39.92 -20.67
C ASP A 4 -77.47 -39.11 -20.65
N LEU A 5 -77.30 -38.29 -19.60
CA LEU A 5 -76.14 -37.43 -19.37
C LEU A 5 -75.00 -38.12 -18.59
N SER A 6 -75.05 -39.43 -18.41
CA SER A 6 -74.07 -40.18 -17.61
C SER A 6 -72.68 -40.32 -18.24
N ARG A 7 -72.43 -39.76 -19.44
CA ARG A 7 -71.14 -39.86 -20.16
C ARG A 7 -70.36 -38.55 -20.36
N LEU A 8 -70.73 -37.47 -19.67
CA LEU A 8 -69.93 -36.22 -19.66
C LEU A 8 -69.06 -36.07 -18.41
N ARG A 9 -68.61 -37.20 -17.84
CA ARG A 9 -67.56 -37.22 -16.81
C ARG A 9 -66.38 -38.04 -17.32
N ARG A 10 -65.57 -37.43 -18.20
CA ARG A 10 -64.22 -37.94 -18.49
C ARG A 10 -63.24 -36.78 -18.46
N GLY A 11 -62.37 -36.86 -17.46
CA GLY A 11 -61.06 -36.21 -17.46
C GLY A 11 -61.08 -34.70 -17.56
N ASN A 12 -61.30 -34.04 -16.42
CA ASN A 12 -60.56 -32.81 -16.14
C ASN A 12 -59.09 -33.22 -15.93
N ASP A 13 -58.44 -33.68 -16.99
CA ASP A 13 -57.04 -34.09 -16.94
C ASP A 13 -56.23 -32.81 -16.88
N HIS A 14 -55.72 -32.60 -15.67
CA HIS A 14 -54.64 -31.69 -15.31
C HIS A 14 -53.66 -31.42 -16.45
N ASP A 15 -53.91 -30.38 -17.25
CA ASP A 15 -52.83 -29.65 -17.92
C ASP A 15 -52.32 -28.56 -16.96
N ARG A 16 -51.96 -29.01 -15.75
CA ARG A 16 -50.90 -28.35 -14.99
C ARG A 16 -49.68 -28.55 -15.87
N ARG A 17 -49.29 -27.54 -16.67
CA ARG A 17 -47.91 -27.38 -17.12
C ARG A 17 -47.18 -26.66 -15.98
N PRO A 18 -46.60 -27.38 -15.01
CA PRO A 18 -45.94 -26.75 -13.89
C PRO A 18 -44.46 -26.54 -14.26
N TRP A 19 -43.77 -25.63 -13.59
CA TRP A 19 -42.33 -25.81 -13.32
C TRP A 19 -41.22 -25.53 -14.36
N HIS A 20 -41.39 -24.65 -15.34
CA HIS A 20 -40.21 -24.12 -16.06
C HIS A 20 -39.98 -22.61 -15.86
N GLY A 21 -41.03 -21.77 -15.87
CA GLY A 21 -40.87 -20.33 -15.66
C GLY A 21 -40.48 -19.95 -14.22
N ALA A 22 -41.16 -20.50 -13.22
CA ALA A 22 -40.88 -20.18 -11.81
C ALA A 22 -39.52 -20.72 -11.35
N ALA A 23 -39.12 -21.92 -11.80
CA ALA A 23 -37.83 -22.51 -11.47
C ALA A 23 -36.66 -21.71 -12.05
N PHE A 24 -36.79 -21.23 -13.30
CA PHE A 24 -35.81 -20.35 -13.93
C PHE A 24 -35.67 -19.00 -13.21
N ILE A 25 -36.77 -18.39 -12.75
CA ILE A 25 -36.72 -17.15 -11.97
C ILE A 25 -36.00 -17.38 -10.64
N VAL A 26 -36.29 -18.49 -9.95
CA VAL A 26 -35.59 -18.83 -8.69
C VAL A 26 -34.10 -19.04 -8.94
N GLU A 27 -33.73 -19.77 -9.99
CA GLU A 27 -32.32 -19.98 -10.37
C GLU A 27 -31.62 -18.65 -10.68
N ALA A 28 -32.26 -17.77 -11.46
CA ALA A 28 -31.72 -16.45 -11.76
C ALA A 28 -31.57 -15.58 -10.51
N LEU A 29 -32.50 -15.65 -9.55
CA LEU A 29 -32.38 -14.95 -8.27
C LEU A 29 -31.24 -15.51 -7.42
N VAL A 30 -31.07 -16.83 -7.37
CA VAL A 30 -29.95 -17.47 -6.66
C VAL A 30 -28.62 -17.08 -7.29
N LEU A 31 -28.51 -17.10 -8.61
CA LEU A 31 -27.32 -16.66 -9.34
C LEU A 31 -27.06 -15.16 -9.12
N LEU A 32 -28.10 -14.32 -9.08
CA LEU A 32 -27.96 -12.90 -8.80
C LEU A 32 -27.42 -12.65 -7.39
N VAL A 33 -27.97 -13.33 -6.38
CA VAL A 33 -27.47 -13.24 -4.99
C VAL A 33 -26.03 -13.74 -4.91
N PHE A 34 -25.73 -14.86 -5.54
CA PHE A 34 -24.36 -15.39 -5.60
C PHE A 34 -23.40 -14.41 -6.29
N LEU A 35 -23.81 -13.80 -7.40
CA LEU A 35 -23.03 -12.80 -8.12
C LEU A 35 -22.73 -11.59 -7.23
N ILE A 36 -23.74 -11.03 -6.57
CA ILE A 36 -23.57 -9.89 -5.66
C ILE A 36 -22.62 -10.25 -4.51
N ALA A 37 -22.78 -11.43 -3.91
CA ALA A 37 -21.91 -11.91 -2.84
C ALA A 37 -20.45 -12.07 -3.32
N SER A 38 -20.25 -12.68 -4.50
CA SER A 38 -18.92 -12.85 -5.09
C SER A 38 -18.24 -11.52 -5.40
N LEU A 39 -18.99 -10.55 -5.94
CA LEU A 39 -18.49 -9.21 -6.23
C LEU A 39 -18.10 -8.47 -4.95
N ALA A 40 -18.92 -8.59 -3.90
CA ALA A 40 -18.61 -7.99 -2.61
C ALA A 40 -17.29 -8.53 -2.02
N VAL A 41 -17.06 -9.84 -2.10
CA VAL A 41 -15.80 -10.46 -1.65
C VAL A 41 -14.62 -9.97 -2.46
N ILE A 42 -14.73 -9.94 -3.79
CA ILE A 42 -13.66 -9.45 -4.68
C ILE A 42 -13.32 -7.98 -4.35
N MET A 43 -14.33 -7.14 -4.13
CA MET A 43 -14.12 -5.73 -3.79
C MET A 43 -13.39 -5.56 -2.46
N GLN A 44 -13.71 -6.37 -1.45
CA GLN A 44 -13.00 -6.36 -0.16
C GLN A 44 -11.53 -6.77 -0.31
N VAL A 45 -11.26 -7.82 -1.11
CA VAL A 45 -9.89 -8.28 -1.36
C VAL A 45 -9.08 -7.23 -2.12
N ILE A 46 -9.66 -6.60 -3.16
CA ILE A 46 -8.98 -5.56 -3.94
C ILE A 46 -8.72 -4.32 -3.08
N ALA A 47 -9.68 -3.90 -2.26
CA ALA A 47 -9.50 -2.75 -1.36
C ALA A 47 -8.33 -2.98 -0.40
N GLY A 48 -8.27 -4.14 0.26
CA GLY A 48 -7.16 -4.47 1.16
C GLY A 48 -5.82 -4.61 0.45
N ALA A 49 -5.81 -5.12 -0.80
CA ALA A 49 -4.59 -5.19 -1.60
C ALA A 49 -4.08 -3.79 -2.01
N HIS A 50 -5.00 -2.88 -2.33
CA HIS A 50 -4.65 -1.52 -2.72
C HIS A 50 -4.03 -0.72 -1.56
N GLU A 51 -4.60 -0.82 -0.35
CA GLU A 51 -4.02 -0.19 0.84
C GLU A 51 -2.60 -0.69 1.12
N ARG A 52 -2.39 -2.01 1.07
CA ARG A 52 -1.06 -2.60 1.21
C ARG A 52 -0.08 -2.18 0.11
N SER A 53 -0.58 -1.97 -1.11
CA SER A 53 0.25 -1.45 -2.21
C SER A 53 0.76 -0.05 -1.90
N ILE A 54 -0.11 0.84 -1.42
CA ILE A 54 0.26 2.21 -1.06
C ILE A 54 1.28 2.21 0.08
N GLU A 55 1.08 1.37 1.10
CA GLU A 55 2.03 1.22 2.22
C GLU A 55 3.39 0.69 1.73
N ALA A 56 3.40 -0.30 0.83
CA ALA A 56 4.62 -0.84 0.26
C ALA A 56 5.38 0.20 -0.60
N ASP A 57 4.65 1.01 -1.38
CA ASP A 57 5.25 2.10 -2.18
C ASP A 57 5.86 3.17 -1.26
N ARG A 58 5.15 3.57 -0.20
CA ARG A 58 5.67 4.51 0.80
C ARG A 58 6.93 3.99 1.48
N LEU A 59 6.91 2.75 1.93
CA LEU A 59 8.08 2.12 2.56
C LEU A 59 9.26 2.04 1.59
N SER A 60 9.01 1.64 0.34
CA SER A 60 10.05 1.54 -0.69
C SER A 60 10.72 2.89 -0.96
N ASN A 61 9.93 3.96 -1.08
CA ASN A 61 10.44 5.32 -1.26
C ASN A 61 11.24 5.79 -0.04
N ALA A 62 10.76 5.52 1.17
CA ALA A 62 11.46 5.86 2.40
C ALA A 62 12.82 5.15 2.50
N ILE A 63 12.89 3.87 2.11
CA ILE A 63 14.14 3.11 2.05
C ILE A 63 15.12 3.72 1.05
N ILE A 64 14.65 4.06 -0.16
CA ILE A 64 15.51 4.69 -1.19
C ILE A 64 16.08 6.00 -0.65
N LEU A 65 15.25 6.85 -0.04
CA LEU A 65 15.67 8.14 0.49
C LEU A 65 16.71 8.00 1.60
N ALA A 66 16.45 7.13 2.58
CA ALA A 66 17.37 6.85 3.67
C ALA A 66 18.69 6.23 3.17
N SER A 67 18.63 5.37 2.15
CA SER A 67 19.82 4.73 1.58
C SER A 67 20.68 5.73 0.82
N ASN A 68 20.07 6.59 0.01
CA ASN A 68 20.78 7.66 -0.68
C ASN A 68 21.45 8.63 0.31
N ASP A 69 20.77 8.94 1.42
CA ASP A 69 21.37 9.77 2.47
C ASP A 69 22.50 9.06 3.23
N ALA A 70 22.35 7.75 3.48
CA ALA A 70 23.40 6.92 4.05
C ALA A 70 24.64 6.85 3.14
N GLU A 71 24.44 6.79 1.82
CA GLU A 71 25.52 6.88 0.83
C GLU A 71 26.19 8.26 0.85
N ALA A 72 25.41 9.35 0.94
CA ALA A 72 25.95 10.70 1.07
C ALA A 72 26.79 10.86 2.36
N PHE A 73 26.31 10.36 3.49
CA PHE A 73 27.07 10.29 4.74
C PHE A 73 28.33 9.41 4.59
N ALA A 74 28.20 8.27 3.92
CA ALA A 74 29.33 7.39 3.65
C ALA A 74 30.35 8.03 2.71
N ALA A 75 30.02 9.06 1.92
CA ALA A 75 30.94 9.85 1.11
C ALA A 75 31.59 10.99 1.90
N ASP A 76 30.83 11.69 2.74
CA ASP A 76 31.29 12.75 3.63
C ASP A 76 30.63 12.68 5.02
N PRO A 77 31.26 11.97 5.99
CA PRO A 77 30.71 11.81 7.33
C PRO A 77 30.86 13.09 8.18
N THR A 78 31.61 14.08 7.70
CA THR A 78 31.84 15.35 8.40
C THR A 78 30.79 16.41 8.08
N SER A 79 29.92 16.13 7.11
CA SER A 79 28.76 16.97 6.75
C SER A 79 27.77 17.18 7.92
N GLY A 80 27.78 16.27 8.90
CA GLY A 80 27.00 16.39 10.13
C GLY A 80 25.50 16.15 9.93
N ASN A 81 24.71 16.76 10.82
CA ASN A 81 23.26 16.63 10.81
C ASN A 81 22.68 17.27 9.54
N THR A 82 21.69 16.61 8.95
CA THR A 82 20.96 17.16 7.81
C THR A 82 19.50 16.79 7.89
N GLY A 83 18.69 17.44 7.08
CA GLY A 83 17.30 17.08 6.89
C GLY A 83 16.75 17.69 5.61
N GLY A 84 15.60 17.18 5.19
CA GLY A 84 14.95 17.66 3.98
C GLY A 84 13.61 17.00 3.75
N GLU A 85 12.74 17.75 3.09
CA GLU A 85 11.42 17.30 2.68
C GLU A 85 11.47 16.87 1.22
N TYR A 86 10.79 15.77 0.90
CA TYR A 86 10.79 15.18 -0.42
C TYR A 86 9.38 14.78 -0.84
N VAL A 87 9.09 14.97 -2.12
CA VAL A 87 7.84 14.54 -2.75
C VAL A 87 8.15 13.64 -3.95
N LEU A 88 7.25 12.70 -4.22
CA LEU A 88 7.36 11.86 -5.39
C LEU A 88 6.75 12.57 -6.61
N VAL A 89 7.59 12.93 -7.57
CA VAL A 89 7.19 13.55 -8.85
C VAL A 89 7.72 12.67 -9.98
N ASP A 90 6.84 12.19 -10.85
CA ASP A 90 7.17 11.30 -11.97
C ASP A 90 8.03 10.07 -11.58
N GLY A 91 7.77 9.52 -10.39
CA GLY A 91 8.49 8.35 -9.86
C GLY A 91 9.87 8.67 -9.25
N GLN A 92 10.22 9.94 -9.12
CA GLN A 92 11.47 10.38 -8.51
C GLN A 92 11.21 11.22 -7.25
N LEU A 93 12.00 11.00 -6.21
CA LEU A 93 11.97 11.81 -4.99
C LEU A 93 12.74 13.10 -5.22
N VAL A 94 12.04 14.23 -5.10
CA VAL A 94 12.59 15.57 -5.31
C VAL A 94 12.25 16.48 -4.13
N GLN A 95 13.13 17.44 -3.84
CA GLN A 95 12.81 18.47 -2.86
C GLN A 95 11.77 19.44 -3.45
N PRO A 96 10.67 19.73 -2.73
CA PRO A 96 9.64 20.63 -3.23
C PRO A 96 10.14 22.08 -3.29
N GLU A 97 9.62 22.84 -4.25
CA GLU A 97 9.85 24.29 -4.32
C GLU A 97 8.87 25.02 -3.39
N GLY A 98 9.35 25.40 -2.20
CA GLY A 98 8.59 26.19 -1.24
C GLY A 98 8.04 25.39 -0.06
N PRO A 99 7.30 26.04 0.85
CA PRO A 99 6.81 25.39 2.06
C PRO A 99 5.80 24.30 1.73
N ILE A 100 5.95 23.15 2.38
CA ILE A 100 5.05 22.02 2.24
C ILE A 100 4.57 21.54 3.61
N ASP A 101 3.42 20.88 3.65
CA ASP A 101 2.90 20.27 4.86
C ASP A 101 3.53 18.88 5.06
N VAL A 102 4.43 18.75 6.03
CA VAL A 102 5.06 17.48 6.41
C VAL A 102 4.08 16.42 6.94
N LEU A 103 2.85 16.83 7.30
CA LEU A 103 1.78 15.91 7.68
C LEU A 103 1.01 15.36 6.48
N ASP A 104 1.29 15.82 5.26
CA ASP A 104 0.76 15.22 4.03
C ASP A 104 1.37 13.80 3.84
N LYS A 105 0.49 12.83 3.55
CA LYS A 105 0.86 11.42 3.34
C LYS A 105 1.60 11.15 2.03
N ASN A 106 1.91 12.19 1.26
CA ASN A 106 2.73 12.15 0.05
C ASN A 106 4.09 12.84 0.23
N VAL A 107 4.33 13.41 1.40
CA VAL A 107 5.58 14.09 1.75
C VAL A 107 6.41 13.17 2.64
N TYR A 108 7.69 13.10 2.34
CA TYR A 108 8.68 12.37 3.12
C TYR A 108 9.61 13.38 3.79
N ASP A 109 9.68 13.33 5.11
CA ASP A 109 10.63 14.12 5.89
C ASP A 109 11.80 13.23 6.32
N LEU A 110 13.00 13.57 5.82
CA LEU A 110 14.24 12.91 6.17
C LEU A 110 14.98 13.72 7.23
N THR A 111 15.46 13.05 8.26
CA THR A 111 16.35 13.61 9.27
C THR A 111 17.54 12.69 9.48
N ARG A 112 18.76 13.24 9.42
CA ARG A 112 20.00 12.58 9.82
C ARG A 112 20.58 13.27 11.05
N ILE A 113 20.87 12.48 12.07
CA ILE A 113 21.61 12.90 13.27
C ILE A 113 22.96 12.18 13.28
N VAL A 114 24.05 12.94 13.36
CA VAL A 114 25.42 12.43 13.35
C VAL A 114 26.07 12.64 14.71
N GLU A 115 26.63 11.57 15.25
CA GLU A 115 27.45 11.56 16.45
C GLU A 115 28.91 11.32 16.09
N ALA A 116 29.82 12.11 16.66
CA ALA A 116 31.25 11.97 16.43
C ALA A 116 31.96 11.51 17.72
N GLN A 117 32.70 10.42 17.62
CA GLN A 117 33.47 9.84 18.73
C GLN A 117 34.96 9.86 18.37
N SER A 118 35.71 10.76 19.03
CA SER A 118 37.16 10.85 18.85
C SER A 118 37.87 9.65 19.47
N GLN A 119 38.83 9.08 18.73
CA GLN A 119 39.64 7.94 19.12
C GLN A 119 41.13 8.24 18.87
N LEU A 120 42.03 7.43 19.45
CA LEU A 120 43.47 7.68 19.39
C LEU A 120 44.03 7.82 17.95
N GLY A 121 43.42 7.15 16.97
CA GLY A 121 43.87 7.12 15.57
C GLY A 121 42.92 7.77 14.56
N GLY A 122 41.84 8.39 14.98
CA GLY A 122 40.78 8.85 14.08
C GLY A 122 39.49 9.25 14.79
N THR A 123 38.43 9.48 14.02
CA THR A 123 37.08 9.76 14.54
C THR A 123 36.09 8.78 13.93
N LEU A 124 35.30 8.12 14.78
CA LEU A 124 34.16 7.32 14.36
C LEU A 124 32.93 8.22 14.30
N TYR A 125 32.33 8.35 13.13
CA TYR A 125 31.06 9.03 12.94
C TYR A 125 29.96 7.98 12.84
N THR A 126 28.88 8.15 13.59
CA THR A 126 27.67 7.33 13.53
C THR A 126 26.53 8.21 13.08
N ALA A 127 25.78 7.79 12.07
CA ALA A 127 24.59 8.47 11.58
C ALA A 127 23.34 7.65 11.88
N HIS A 128 22.35 8.31 12.46
CA HIS A 128 20.99 7.83 12.63
C HIS A 128 20.09 8.55 11.63
N ILE A 129 19.55 7.81 10.67
CA ILE A 129 18.76 8.37 9.56
C ILE A 129 17.32 7.90 9.71
N TYR A 130 16.40 8.86 9.81
CA TYR A 130 14.97 8.66 9.98
C TYR A 130 14.25 9.21 8.76
N VAL A 131 13.27 8.46 8.25
CA VAL A 131 12.34 8.94 7.24
C VAL A 131 10.92 8.75 7.76
N SER A 132 10.18 9.85 7.79
CA SER A 132 8.77 9.88 8.16
C SER A 132 7.91 10.30 6.97
N CYS A 133 6.65 9.85 6.93
CA CYS A 133 5.69 10.22 5.91
C CYS A 133 4.33 10.47 6.57
N GLY A 134 3.70 11.62 6.29
CA GLY A 134 2.46 12.02 6.95
C GLY A 134 2.57 12.13 8.48
N GLY A 135 3.75 12.51 8.98
CA GLY A 135 4.05 12.59 10.41
C GLY A 135 4.31 11.25 11.12
N GLU A 136 4.29 10.12 10.41
CA GLU A 136 4.56 8.79 10.97
C GLU A 136 5.93 8.27 10.53
N ALA A 137 6.71 7.73 11.47
CA ALA A 137 8.00 7.10 11.18
C ALA A 137 7.79 5.89 10.25
N THR A 138 8.34 5.98 9.03
CA THR A 138 8.16 4.95 7.99
C THR A 138 9.37 4.02 7.93
N TYR A 139 10.59 4.56 8.04
CA TYR A 139 11.82 3.79 7.98
C TYR A 139 12.95 4.45 8.77
N GLN A 140 13.86 3.63 9.29
CA GLN A 140 15.08 4.09 9.95
C GLN A 140 16.25 3.18 9.57
N ILE A 141 17.43 3.78 9.42
CA ILE A 141 18.69 3.06 9.29
C ILE A 141 19.79 3.76 10.09
N ASP A 142 20.64 2.95 10.72
CA ASP A 142 21.85 3.42 11.38
C ASP A 142 23.08 2.98 10.56
N THR A 143 24.05 3.87 10.39
CA THR A 143 25.30 3.58 9.68
C THR A 143 26.46 4.28 10.37
N ALA A 144 27.70 3.85 10.09
CA ALA A 144 28.88 4.44 10.69
C ALA A 144 30.06 4.47 9.72
N ARG A 145 30.90 5.49 9.85
CA ARG A 145 32.14 5.64 9.08
C ARG A 145 33.27 6.11 9.97
N TYR A 146 34.38 5.38 9.94
CA TYR A 146 35.62 5.77 10.60
C TYR A 146 36.50 6.60 9.65
N VAL A 147 37.05 7.69 10.16
CA VAL A 147 38.00 8.56 9.46
C VAL A 147 39.31 8.59 10.24
N SER A 148 40.39 8.09 9.64
CA SER A 148 41.72 8.10 10.26
C SER A 148 42.33 9.50 10.30
N ASN A 149 43.12 9.78 11.33
CA ASN A 149 43.88 11.04 11.45
C ASN A 149 45.08 11.07 10.48
N GLU A 150 45.56 9.91 10.06
CA GLU A 150 46.50 9.80 8.95
C GLU A 150 45.71 10.01 7.66
N GLY A 151 45.79 11.23 7.14
CA GLY A 151 45.15 11.61 5.89
C GLY A 151 45.55 10.62 4.79
N VAL A 152 44.55 10.16 4.05
CA VAL A 152 44.74 9.36 2.84
C VAL A 152 45.67 10.15 1.91
N GLN A 153 46.97 9.82 1.90
CA GLN A 153 47.87 10.21 0.83
C GLN A 153 47.35 9.51 -0.42
N ARG A 154 46.58 10.23 -1.24
CA ARG A 154 46.29 9.84 -2.62
C ARG A 154 47.48 10.16 -3.51
#